data_AF-A0A5C3NMN8-F1
#
_entry.id   AF-A0A5C3NMN8-F1
#
_cell.length_a   1.000
_cell.length_b   1.000
_cell.length_c   1.000
_cell.angle_alpha   90.00
_cell.angle_beta   90.00
_cell.angle_gamma   90.00
#
_symmetry.space_group_name_H-M   'P 1'
#
loop_
_entity.id
_entity.type
_entity.pdbx_description
1 polymer ?
#
loop_
_entity_poly.entity_id
_entity_poly.type
_entity_poly.pdbx_seq_one_letter_code
_entity_poly.pdbx_strand_id
1 'polypeptide(L)'
;MFRWVDVERVPATNQYPVDIYRPKGAIPDGWFWLGHTADASRGLIVKPSLPPKPTRNYAVTTGHAGTGFTVQPFPDQPQYAFLSSFFGAPFSSGVAPGSDFAALRPGLFLEGQYELHNASSMSNSVYITRPVSSLYPEDDCFDLEPVVRVNQTGTDNPPRPRWALRKNVVSFASE
;
A
#
# COMPACT_ATOMS: atom_id res chain seq x y z
N MET A 1 0.80 -14.49 7.38
CA MET A 1 2.23 -14.38 7.69
C MET A 1 2.75 -13.05 7.19
N PHE A 2 3.72 -12.45 7.86
CA PHE A 2 4.43 -11.29 7.36
C PHE A 2 5.93 -11.37 7.60
N ARG A 3 6.66 -10.51 6.88
CA ARG A 3 8.10 -10.34 6.97
C ARG A 3 8.47 -8.89 6.75
N TRP A 4 9.38 -8.38 7.56
CA TRP A 4 10.08 -7.12 7.29
C TRP A 4 11.22 -7.39 6.30
N VAL A 5 11.34 -6.54 5.30
CA VAL A 5 12.39 -6.64 4.28
C VAL A 5 13.04 -5.28 4.06
N ASP A 6 14.27 -5.29 3.58
CA ASP A 6 14.96 -4.07 3.17
C ASP A 6 14.18 -3.35 2.08
N VAL A 7 14.36 -2.03 2.01
CA VAL A 7 13.73 -1.17 1.01
C VAL A 7 14.73 -0.53 0.09
N GLU A 8 14.25 -0.12 -1.08
CA GLU A 8 14.96 0.74 -2.01
C GLU A 8 14.11 1.95 -2.35
N ARG A 9 14.78 3.08 -2.59
CA ARG A 9 14.13 4.30 -3.03
C ARG A 9 13.56 4.11 -4.44
N VAL A 10 12.30 4.51 -4.64
CA VAL A 10 11.65 4.49 -5.94
C VAL A 10 12.27 5.57 -6.84
N PRO A 11 12.74 5.24 -8.05
CA PRO A 11 13.31 6.23 -8.96
C PRO A 11 12.27 7.24 -9.45
N ALA A 12 12.72 8.41 -9.89
CA ALA A 12 11.89 9.47 -10.47
C ALA A 12 10.74 9.97 -9.56
N THR A 13 11.01 10.02 -8.25
CA THR A 13 10.10 10.55 -7.21
C THR A 13 10.66 11.77 -6.47
N ASN A 14 11.79 12.33 -6.93
CA ASN A 14 12.51 13.43 -6.27
C ASN A 14 11.71 14.75 -6.21
N GLN A 15 10.63 14.87 -6.98
CA GLN A 15 9.72 16.00 -6.96
C GLN A 15 8.83 16.05 -5.70
N TYR A 16 8.69 14.93 -4.97
CA TYR A 16 7.91 14.84 -3.75
C TYR A 16 8.72 15.33 -2.54
N PRO A 17 8.06 15.83 -1.47
CA PRO A 17 8.72 16.41 -0.30
C PRO A 17 9.30 15.34 0.65
N VAL A 18 9.07 14.06 0.34
CA VAL A 18 9.60 12.91 1.08
C VAL A 18 10.13 11.88 0.08
N ASP A 19 11.14 11.12 0.51
CA ASP A 19 11.61 9.98 -0.26
C ASP A 19 10.58 8.85 -0.20
N ILE A 20 10.35 8.19 -1.34
CA ILE A 20 9.36 7.12 -1.47
C ILE A 20 10.11 5.81 -1.64
N TYR A 21 9.72 4.80 -0.87
CA TYR A 21 10.36 3.51 -0.79
C TYR A 21 9.42 2.37 -1.19
N ARG A 22 10.02 1.27 -1.65
CA ARG A 22 9.38 -0.02 -1.89
C ARG A 22 10.30 -1.15 -1.43
N PRO A 23 9.80 -2.37 -1.21
CA PRO A 23 10.66 -3.53 -0.94
C PRO A 23 11.76 -3.70 -1.99
N LYS A 24 12.97 -4.02 -1.53
CA LYS A 24 14.14 -4.20 -2.39
C LYS A 24 14.17 -5.61 -3.00
N GLY A 25 14.43 -5.68 -4.29
CA GLY A 25 14.58 -6.94 -5.01
C GLY A 25 13.27 -7.65 -5.31
N ALA A 26 13.36 -8.94 -5.65
CA ALA A 26 12.19 -9.74 -6.01
C ALA A 26 11.39 -10.15 -4.77
N ILE A 27 10.06 -10.00 -4.86
CA ILE A 27 9.15 -10.54 -3.85
C ILE A 27 9.07 -12.06 -4.02
N PRO A 28 9.23 -12.87 -2.95
CA PRO A 28 9.17 -14.32 -3.08
C PRO A 28 7.77 -14.81 -3.50
N ASP A 29 7.71 -15.90 -4.25
CA ASP A 29 6.44 -16.46 -4.74
C ASP A 29 5.38 -16.64 -3.64
N GLY A 30 4.19 -16.12 -3.90
CA GLY A 30 3.04 -16.14 -2.99
C GLY A 30 3.12 -15.12 -1.85
N TRP A 31 4.11 -14.24 -1.85
CA TRP A 31 4.17 -13.04 -1.01
C TRP A 31 3.75 -11.80 -1.81
N PHE A 32 3.31 -10.78 -1.09
CA PHE A 32 2.82 -9.53 -1.67
C PHE A 32 3.28 -8.35 -0.83
N TRP A 33 3.40 -7.18 -1.44
CA TRP A 33 3.69 -5.93 -0.74
C TRP A 33 2.48 -4.99 -0.79
N LEU A 34 2.34 -4.14 0.22
CA LEU A 34 1.06 -3.49 0.54
C LEU A 34 1.00 -2.00 0.21
N GLY A 35 2.13 -1.39 -0.12
CA GLY A 35 2.20 0.06 -0.24
C GLY A 35 3.62 0.56 -0.52
N HIS A 36 3.69 1.66 -1.26
CA HIS A 36 4.83 2.56 -1.18
C HIS A 36 4.83 3.24 0.19
N THR A 37 6.01 3.35 0.80
CA THR A 37 6.18 3.86 2.16
C THR A 37 7.18 5.02 2.22
N ALA A 38 7.08 5.86 3.24
CA ALA A 38 8.12 6.82 3.61
C ALA A 38 9.18 6.22 4.56
N ASP A 39 8.96 5.01 5.09
CA ASP A 39 9.90 4.31 5.95
C ASP A 39 11.13 3.85 5.15
N ALA A 40 12.26 4.51 5.39
CA ALA A 40 13.54 4.20 4.76
C ALA A 40 14.22 2.94 5.34
N SER A 41 13.73 2.41 6.46
CA SER A 41 14.35 1.30 7.18
C SER A 41 13.86 -0.06 6.72
N ARG A 42 12.56 -0.21 6.43
CA ARG A 42 11.95 -1.50 6.10
C ARG A 42 10.60 -1.39 5.42
N GLY A 43 10.27 -2.42 4.66
CA GLY A 43 8.98 -2.62 4.02
C GLY A 43 8.32 -3.87 4.57
N LEU A 44 6.98 -3.89 4.56
CA LEU A 44 6.20 -5.04 4.97
C LEU A 44 5.75 -5.85 3.76
N ILE A 45 6.07 -7.15 3.75
CA ILE A 45 5.49 -8.12 2.82
C ILE A 45 4.62 -9.13 3.58
N VAL A 46 3.55 -9.60 2.93
CA VAL A 46 2.57 -10.52 3.52
C VAL A 46 2.34 -11.74 2.64
N LYS A 47 2.07 -12.86 3.31
CA LYS A 47 1.61 -14.10 2.67
C LYS A 47 0.31 -14.55 3.33
N PRO A 48 -0.80 -14.67 2.57
CA PRO A 48 -2.05 -15.22 3.08
C PRO A 48 -1.83 -16.65 3.61
N SER A 49 -2.38 -16.95 4.77
CA SER A 49 -2.22 -18.26 5.44
C SER A 49 -3.24 -19.30 4.97
N LEU A 50 -4.40 -18.86 4.51
CA LEU A 50 -5.44 -19.72 4.00
C LEU A 50 -5.21 -19.93 2.49
N PRO A 51 -5.50 -21.11 1.92
CA PRO A 51 -5.43 -21.32 0.47
C PRO A 51 -6.57 -20.60 -0.28
N PRO A 52 -6.48 -20.34 -1.58
CA PRO A 52 -7.61 -19.82 -2.35
C PRO A 52 -8.76 -20.84 -2.38
N LYS A 53 -10.01 -20.36 -2.20
CA LYS A 53 -11.24 -21.15 -2.38
C LYS A 53 -12.27 -20.28 -3.12
N PRO A 54 -13.04 -20.82 -4.10
CA PRO A 54 -13.93 -20.02 -4.94
C PRO A 54 -14.97 -19.16 -4.19
N THR A 55 -15.40 -19.59 -3.02
CA THR A 55 -16.44 -18.91 -2.21
C THR A 55 -15.87 -18.10 -1.05
N ARG A 56 -14.54 -18.00 -0.92
CA ARG A 56 -13.88 -17.35 0.21
C ARG A 56 -13.23 -16.06 -0.23
N ASN A 57 -13.63 -14.97 0.41
CA ASN A 57 -12.93 -13.69 0.32
C ASN A 57 -11.51 -13.84 0.86
N TYR A 58 -10.54 -13.77 -0.04
CA TYR A 58 -9.13 -13.94 0.28
C TYR A 58 -8.58 -12.75 1.07
N ALA A 59 -7.44 -12.89 1.73
CA ALA A 59 -6.90 -11.78 2.52
C ALA A 59 -6.39 -10.62 1.64
N VAL A 60 -5.87 -10.98 0.46
CA VAL A 60 -5.27 -10.07 -0.51
C VAL A 60 -5.89 -10.28 -1.88
N THR A 61 -5.85 -9.24 -2.70
CA THR A 61 -6.08 -9.32 -4.14
C THR A 61 -5.01 -8.49 -4.84
N THR A 62 -4.62 -8.88 -6.05
CA THR A 62 -3.87 -8.00 -6.96
C THR A 62 -4.78 -6.90 -7.48
N GLY A 63 -4.22 -5.99 -8.27
CA GLY A 63 -5.00 -5.03 -9.04
C GLY A 63 -4.73 -5.07 -10.53
N HIS A 64 -5.55 -4.36 -11.27
CA HIS A 64 -5.42 -4.07 -12.68
C HIS A 64 -5.23 -2.57 -12.91
N ALA A 65 -4.64 -2.21 -14.05
CA ALA A 65 -4.59 -0.82 -14.47
C ALA A 65 -6.01 -0.32 -14.76
N GLY A 66 -6.33 0.92 -14.35
CA GLY A 66 -7.61 1.52 -14.70
C GLY A 66 -7.76 1.69 -16.22
N THR A 67 -8.98 1.55 -16.73
CA THR A 67 -9.30 1.63 -18.16
C THR A 67 -9.41 3.08 -18.69
N GLY A 68 -9.37 4.08 -17.79
CA GLY A 68 -9.49 5.50 -18.09
C GLY A 68 -8.17 6.27 -17.98
N PHE A 69 -8.25 7.58 -17.78
CA PHE A 69 -7.08 8.45 -17.59
C PHE A 69 -6.57 8.34 -16.15
N THR A 70 -5.86 7.25 -15.86
CA THR A 70 -5.27 6.97 -14.56
C THR A 70 -4.04 6.08 -14.70
N VAL A 71 -3.08 6.27 -13.81
CA VAL A 71 -1.90 5.39 -13.66
C VAL A 71 -1.95 4.59 -12.36
N GLN A 72 -3.07 4.69 -11.62
CA GLN A 72 -3.28 4.01 -10.35
C GLN A 72 -3.97 2.65 -10.56
N PRO A 73 -3.65 1.65 -9.73
CA PRO A 73 -4.31 0.36 -9.77
C PRO A 73 -5.71 0.39 -9.17
N PHE A 74 -6.58 -0.47 -9.69
CA PHE A 74 -7.86 -0.83 -9.08
C PHE A 74 -7.77 -2.26 -8.54
N PRO A 75 -8.27 -2.54 -7.34
CA PRO A 75 -8.34 -3.90 -6.82
C PRO A 75 -9.20 -4.79 -7.71
N ASP A 76 -8.77 -6.04 -7.96
CA ASP A 76 -9.56 -6.98 -8.76
C ASP A 76 -10.83 -7.45 -8.03
N GLN A 77 -10.80 -7.41 -6.69
CA GLN A 77 -11.96 -7.74 -5.85
C GLN A 77 -12.68 -6.48 -5.38
N PRO A 78 -14.02 -6.41 -5.49
CA PRO A 78 -14.80 -5.27 -5.00
C PRO A 78 -14.54 -4.99 -3.52
N GLN A 79 -14.50 -3.70 -3.16
CA GLN A 79 -14.30 -3.19 -1.79
C GLN A 79 -12.92 -3.43 -1.17
N TYR A 80 -12.01 -4.16 -1.83
CA TYR A 80 -10.63 -4.25 -1.35
C TYR A 80 -9.96 -2.87 -1.48
N ALA A 81 -8.90 -2.65 -0.72
CA ALA A 81 -8.20 -1.36 -0.74
C ALA A 81 -6.69 -1.52 -0.67
N PHE A 82 -5.98 -0.73 -1.48
CA PHE A 82 -4.54 -0.52 -1.30
C PHE A 82 -4.30 0.39 -0.10
N LEU A 83 -3.11 0.32 0.51
CA LEU A 83 -2.75 1.24 1.61
C LEU A 83 -2.12 2.54 1.10
N SER A 84 -1.53 2.53 -0.10
CA SER A 84 -0.81 3.67 -0.67
C SER A 84 -1.30 4.00 -2.08
N SER A 85 -0.98 5.20 -2.57
CA SER A 85 -0.96 5.44 -4.02
C SER A 85 0.20 4.67 -4.67
N PHE A 86 0.12 4.45 -5.98
CA PHE A 86 1.22 3.89 -6.76
C PHE A 86 2.13 5.01 -7.31
N PHE A 87 3.44 4.85 -7.14
CA PHE A 87 4.48 5.82 -7.51
C PHE A 87 5.51 5.21 -8.46
N GLY A 88 6.21 6.08 -9.20
CA GLY A 88 7.15 5.68 -10.25
C GLY A 88 6.47 5.48 -11.60
N ALA A 89 6.86 4.43 -12.30
CA ALA A 89 6.27 4.05 -13.59
C ALA A 89 4.75 3.75 -13.47
N PRO A 90 3.99 3.81 -14.56
CA PRO A 90 2.59 3.37 -14.56
C PRO A 90 2.44 1.95 -14.02
N PHE A 91 1.37 1.72 -13.26
CA PHE A 91 1.08 0.39 -12.73
C PHE A 91 0.90 -0.65 -13.86
N SER A 92 1.47 -1.83 -13.67
CA SER A 92 1.29 -3.00 -14.55
C SER A 92 1.08 -4.25 -13.70
N SER A 93 0.00 -4.99 -13.96
CA SER A 93 -0.30 -6.22 -13.24
C SER A 93 0.54 -7.42 -13.69
N GLY A 94 1.21 -7.32 -14.85
CA GLY A 94 2.02 -8.41 -15.41
C GLY A 94 3.51 -8.35 -15.09
N VAL A 95 3.99 -7.25 -14.50
CA VAL A 95 5.43 -7.00 -14.30
C VAL A 95 5.69 -6.37 -12.94
N ALA A 96 6.77 -6.78 -12.29
CA ALA A 96 7.22 -6.20 -11.03
C ALA A 96 7.52 -4.68 -11.17
N PRO A 97 7.25 -3.87 -10.14
CA PRO A 97 6.74 -4.28 -8.83
C PRO A 97 5.20 -4.41 -8.77
N GLY A 98 4.47 -4.15 -9.86
CA GLY A 98 3.01 -4.11 -9.85
C GLY A 98 2.35 -5.49 -9.76
N SER A 99 2.99 -6.54 -10.29
CA SER A 99 2.52 -7.93 -10.20
C SER A 99 2.28 -8.42 -8.77
N ASP A 100 3.09 -7.94 -7.81
CA ASP A 100 3.05 -8.38 -6.41
C ASP A 100 2.45 -7.32 -5.48
N PHE A 101 1.91 -6.23 -6.05
CA PHE A 101 1.27 -5.16 -5.31
C PHE A 101 -0.16 -5.53 -4.95
N ALA A 102 -0.45 -5.63 -3.66
CA ALA A 102 -1.72 -6.17 -3.18
C ALA A 102 -2.59 -5.15 -2.46
N ALA A 103 -3.89 -5.24 -2.75
CA ALA A 103 -4.95 -4.66 -1.97
C ALA A 103 -5.45 -5.65 -0.91
N LEU A 104 -5.97 -5.13 0.19
CA LEU A 104 -6.42 -5.90 1.35
C LEU A 104 -7.93 -5.99 1.41
N ARG A 105 -8.43 -7.10 1.95
CA ARG A 105 -9.84 -7.28 2.26
C ARG A 105 -10.30 -6.31 3.35
N PRO A 106 -11.52 -5.74 3.27
CA PRO A 106 -12.12 -5.01 4.38
C PRO A 106 -12.09 -5.80 5.70
N GLY A 107 -11.89 -5.09 6.80
CA GLY A 107 -11.75 -5.66 8.15
C GLY A 107 -10.32 -6.05 8.53
N LEU A 108 -9.38 -6.08 7.58
CA LEU A 108 -7.94 -6.25 7.87
C LEU A 108 -7.25 -4.92 8.20
N PHE A 109 -7.86 -3.80 7.83
CA PHE A 109 -7.38 -2.46 8.09
C PHE A 109 -8.45 -1.63 8.78
N LEU A 110 -8.02 -0.56 9.44
CA LEU A 110 -8.85 0.49 10.01
C LEU A 110 -8.54 1.82 9.33
N GLU A 111 -9.40 2.80 9.55
CA GLU A 111 -9.15 4.16 9.10
C GLU A 111 -7.91 4.74 9.80
N GLY A 112 -7.00 5.30 9.00
CA GLY A 112 -5.83 6.03 9.48
C GLY A 112 -6.06 7.53 9.54
N GLN A 113 -5.00 8.26 9.89
CA GLN A 113 -4.95 9.71 9.82
C GLN A 113 -3.91 10.16 8.79
N TYR A 114 -4.21 11.22 8.05
CA TYR A 114 -3.28 11.80 7.10
C TYR A 114 -2.40 12.85 7.78
N GLU A 115 -1.10 12.71 7.61
CA GLU A 115 -0.11 13.76 7.86
C GLU A 115 0.28 14.39 6.51
N LEU A 116 0.04 15.69 6.33
CA LEU A 116 0.31 16.38 5.08
C LEU A 116 1.77 16.86 5.01
N HIS A 117 2.49 16.42 3.97
CA HIS A 117 3.80 16.94 3.62
C HIS A 117 3.67 17.82 2.39
N ASN A 118 3.91 19.13 2.59
CA ASN A 118 3.76 20.13 1.55
C ASN A 118 5.02 20.24 0.70
N ALA A 119 4.84 20.19 -0.62
CA ALA A 119 5.84 20.66 -1.58
C ALA A 119 5.57 22.12 -1.94
N SER A 120 6.36 22.66 -2.89
CA SER A 120 6.13 23.97 -3.49
C SER A 120 4.80 24.07 -4.28
N SER A 121 4.13 22.94 -4.55
CA SER A 121 2.81 22.89 -5.17
C SER A 121 1.98 21.70 -4.68
N MET A 122 0.65 21.84 -4.67
CA MET A 122 -0.27 20.76 -4.29
C MET A 122 -0.17 19.52 -5.19
N SER A 123 0.28 19.69 -6.45
CA SER A 123 0.51 18.59 -7.38
C SER A 123 1.64 17.65 -6.94
N ASN A 124 2.56 18.16 -6.11
CA ASN A 124 3.70 17.42 -5.58
C ASN A 124 3.59 17.17 -4.08
N SER A 125 2.54 17.64 -3.40
CA SER A 125 2.30 17.33 -1.99
C SER A 125 1.81 15.88 -1.83
N VAL A 126 2.16 15.26 -0.70
CA VAL A 126 1.73 13.90 -0.34
C VAL A 126 1.17 13.87 1.07
N TYR A 127 0.29 12.92 1.33
CA TYR A 127 -0.03 12.48 2.68
C TYR A 127 0.82 11.28 3.05
N ILE A 128 1.22 11.20 4.30
CA ILE A 128 1.66 9.95 4.96
C ILE A 128 0.51 9.48 5.84
N THR A 129 0.09 8.23 5.67
CA THR A 129 -0.96 7.66 6.53
C THR A 129 -0.34 7.11 7.81
N ARG A 130 -0.85 7.55 8.96
CA ARG A 130 -0.45 7.07 10.30
C ARG A 130 -1.63 6.34 10.95
N PRO A 131 -1.39 5.41 11.89
CA PRO A 131 -2.42 4.94 12.80
C PRO A 131 -3.06 6.11 13.56
N VAL A 132 -4.36 6.02 13.87
CA VAL A 132 -5.03 7.02 14.69
C VAL A 132 -4.45 7.00 16.11
N SER A 133 -4.08 8.17 16.62
CA SER A 133 -3.57 8.33 17.98
C SER A 133 -4.72 8.33 18.99
N SER A 134 -5.01 7.18 19.59
CA SER A 134 -5.92 7.06 20.74
C SER A 134 -5.14 6.66 21.99
N LEU A 135 -5.51 7.17 23.16
CA LEU A 135 -4.95 6.73 24.44
C LEU A 135 -5.36 5.30 24.79
N TYR A 136 -6.49 4.83 24.24
CA TYR A 136 -7.04 3.50 24.47
C TYR A 136 -7.62 2.94 23.16
N PRO A 137 -6.76 2.52 22.21
CA PRO A 137 -7.25 1.90 20.99
C PRO A 137 -7.86 0.52 21.31
N GLU A 138 -9.05 0.23 20.77
CA GLU A 138 -9.63 -1.13 20.81
C GLU A 138 -8.80 -2.10 19.95
N ASP A 139 -8.20 -1.58 18.87
CA ASP A 139 -7.36 -2.31 17.93
C ASP A 139 -6.10 -1.50 17.59
N ASP A 140 -4.93 -2.12 17.73
CA ASP A 140 -3.68 -1.54 17.30
C ASP A 140 -3.44 -1.72 15.79
N CYS A 141 -2.88 -0.69 15.15
CA CYS A 141 -2.44 -0.74 13.76
C CYS A 141 -0.91 -0.60 13.62
N PHE A 142 -0.36 -1.21 12.58
CA PHE A 142 1.01 -0.96 12.15
C PHE A 142 1.15 0.44 11.59
N ASP A 143 2.25 1.09 11.96
CA ASP A 143 2.69 2.33 11.34
C ASP A 143 3.60 1.97 10.16
N LEU A 144 2.99 1.90 8.97
CA LEU A 144 3.68 1.51 7.73
C LEU A 144 4.06 2.71 6.87
N GLU A 145 3.75 3.92 7.34
CA GLU A 145 3.94 5.17 6.61
C GLU A 145 3.50 5.14 5.13
N PRO A 146 2.31 4.60 4.77
CA PRO A 146 1.90 4.55 3.36
C PRO A 146 1.81 5.96 2.76
N VAL A 147 2.45 6.15 1.61
CA VAL A 147 2.46 7.44 0.91
C VAL A 147 1.26 7.54 -0.02
N VAL A 148 0.57 8.67 0.02
CA VAL A 148 -0.66 8.91 -0.75
C VAL A 148 -0.55 10.25 -1.45
N ARG A 149 -0.82 10.28 -2.75
CA ARG A 149 -0.80 11.56 -3.49
C ARG A 149 -1.95 12.44 -3.01
N VAL A 150 -1.66 13.71 -2.70
CA VAL A 150 -2.72 14.69 -2.42
C VAL A 150 -3.54 14.92 -3.69
N ASN A 151 -2.85 15.20 -4.80
CA ASN A 151 -3.44 15.33 -6.12
C ASN A 151 -2.99 14.17 -7.02
N GLN A 152 -3.95 13.40 -7.53
CA GLN A 152 -3.68 12.35 -8.50
C GLN A 152 -3.90 12.90 -9.90
N THR A 153 -2.96 12.67 -10.80
CA THR A 153 -3.07 13.08 -12.20
C THR A 153 -4.11 12.23 -12.91
N GLY A 154 -5.04 12.86 -13.64
CA GLY A 154 -6.11 12.17 -14.36
C GLY A 154 -7.48 12.22 -13.66
N THR A 155 -8.53 11.87 -14.38
CA THR A 155 -9.93 12.03 -13.94
C THR A 155 -10.53 10.77 -13.33
N ASP A 156 -9.97 9.60 -13.67
CA ASP A 156 -10.58 8.29 -13.38
C ASP A 156 -9.79 7.56 -12.28
N ASN A 157 -9.28 8.31 -11.31
CA ASN A 157 -8.48 7.76 -10.22
C ASN A 157 -9.35 7.02 -9.19
N PRO A 158 -8.84 5.92 -8.59
CA PRO A 158 -9.52 5.25 -7.49
C PRO A 158 -9.59 6.16 -6.24
N PRO A 159 -10.50 5.89 -5.30
CA PRO A 159 -10.54 6.61 -4.03
C PRO A 159 -9.18 6.61 -3.32
N ARG A 160 -8.77 7.77 -2.78
CA ARG A 160 -7.50 7.89 -2.05
C ARG A 160 -7.51 7.02 -0.79
N PRO A 161 -6.53 6.13 -0.59
CA PRO A 161 -6.52 5.23 0.55
C PRO A 161 -6.09 5.95 1.83
N ARG A 162 -6.85 5.74 2.92
CA ARG A 162 -6.54 6.27 4.26
C ARG A 162 -6.60 5.13 5.27
N TRP A 163 -5.80 4.09 5.04
CA TRP A 163 -5.94 2.82 5.74
C TRP A 163 -4.69 2.42 6.51
N ALA A 164 -4.86 1.91 7.73
CA ALA A 164 -3.80 1.39 8.57
C ALA A 164 -4.05 -0.10 8.86
N LEU A 165 -3.04 -0.95 8.64
CA LEU A 165 -3.14 -2.41 8.80
C LEU A 165 -3.25 -2.78 10.27
N ARG A 166 -4.27 -3.57 10.66
CA ARG A 166 -4.42 -4.05 12.05
C ARG A 166 -3.29 -5.01 12.41
N LYS A 167 -2.78 -4.96 13.63
CA LYS A 167 -1.72 -5.87 14.10
C LYS A 167 -2.24 -7.28 14.36
N ASN A 168 -3.47 -7.41 14.85
CA ASN A 168 -4.08 -8.69 15.23
C ASN A 168 -4.44 -9.61 14.05
N VAL A 169 -4.44 -9.10 12.82
CA VAL A 169 -4.73 -9.91 11.61
C VAL A 169 -3.46 -10.50 10.97
N VAL A 170 -2.29 -10.27 11.56
CA VAL A 170 -1.01 -10.67 10.99
C VAL A 170 -0.20 -11.50 11.99
N SER A 171 0.15 -12.72 11.59
CA SER A 171 1.10 -13.55 12.34
C SER A 171 2.51 -13.38 11.78
N PHE A 172 3.52 -13.21 12.64
CA PHE A 172 4.91 -13.27 12.22
C PHE A 172 5.20 -14.66 11.64
N ALA A 173 5.88 -14.72 10.49
CA ALA A 173 6.50 -15.98 10.08
C ALA A 173 7.60 -16.29 11.11
N SER A 174 7.46 -17.37 11.86
CA SER A 174 8.59 -17.90 12.63
C SER A 174 9.68 -18.29 11.63
N GLU A 175 10.91 -17.87 11.91
CA GLU A 175 12.10 -18.27 11.14
C GLU A 175 12.23 -19.79 11.04
#